data_AF-A0A366FPB3-F1
#
_entry.id   AF-A0A366FPB3-F1
#
_cell.length_a   1.000
_cell.length_b   1.000
_cell.length_c   1.000
_cell.angle_alpha   90.00
_cell.angle_beta   90.00
_cell.angle_gamma   90.00
#
_symmetry.space_group_name_H-M   'P 1'
#
loop_
_entity.id
_entity.type
_entity.pdbx_description
1 polymer ?
#
loop_
_entity_poly.entity_id
_entity_poly.type
_entity_poly.pdbx_seq_one_letter_code
_entity_poly.pdbx_strand_id
1 'polypeptide(L)'
;MGRGHSPNILEGMTAMSTSPFEIPNDLRDFAERSVEQTRKAFEGFFAVAQRSAGAMGDAAGAAGQGGVKTFAAHVLSYTEQNVNAAFDLANKLVKAKDPQEALALQSDYLKTQIAALQTQAKEITAALQKSITPSAH
;
A
#
# COMPACT_ATOMS: atom_id res chain seq x y z
N MET A 1 41.21 63.13 0.29
CA MET A 1 39.91 62.45 0.52
C MET A 1 39.63 61.53 -0.65
N GLY A 2 39.35 60.25 -0.39
CA GLY A 2 38.96 59.29 -1.43
C GLY A 2 39.13 57.85 -0.97
N ARG A 3 38.38 57.44 0.06
CA ARG A 3 38.31 56.03 0.49
C ARG A 3 37.68 55.21 -0.63
N GLY A 4 38.49 54.45 -1.36
CA GLY A 4 38.01 53.39 -2.26
C GLY A 4 37.49 52.24 -1.42
N HIS A 5 36.17 52.08 -1.44
CA HIS A 5 35.43 50.98 -0.82
C HIS A 5 35.89 49.64 -1.42
N SER A 6 36.48 48.77 -0.60
CA SER A 6 36.59 47.35 -0.95
C SER A 6 35.17 46.76 -1.03
N PRO A 7 34.76 46.11 -2.13
CA PRO A 7 33.51 45.38 -2.15
C PRO A 7 33.68 44.15 -1.25
N ASN A 8 32.84 44.07 -0.22
CA ASN A 8 32.79 42.97 0.72
C ASN A 8 32.22 41.75 -0.01
N ILE A 9 33.07 40.77 -0.34
CA ILE A 9 32.69 39.51 -1.01
C ILE A 9 31.79 38.60 -0.15
N LEU A 10 31.37 39.06 1.03
CA LEU A 10 30.58 38.31 2.00
C LEU A 10 29.07 38.55 1.91
N GLU A 11 28.61 39.55 1.13
CA GLU A 11 27.17 39.87 1.01
C GLU A 11 26.44 39.11 -0.11
N GLY A 12 27.16 38.38 -0.97
CA GLY A 12 26.56 37.56 -2.04
C GLY A 12 26.13 36.15 -1.62
N MET A 13 26.43 35.72 -0.39
CA MET A 13 26.21 34.34 0.06
C MET A 13 24.89 34.14 0.85
N THR A 14 24.10 35.20 1.05
CA THR A 14 22.93 35.20 1.95
C THR A 14 21.57 35.11 1.26
N ALA A 15 21.50 34.92 -0.05
CA ALA A 15 20.21 34.91 -0.77
C ALA A 15 20.04 33.73 -1.74
N MET A 16 20.32 32.50 -1.28
CA MET A 16 19.69 31.30 -1.82
C MET A 16 19.37 30.33 -0.69
N SER A 17 18.45 30.74 0.19
CA SER A 17 17.68 29.77 0.99
C SER A 17 16.67 29.09 0.08
N THR A 18 17.14 28.23 -0.84
CA THR A 18 16.27 27.22 -1.44
C THR A 18 16.20 26.07 -0.45
N SER A 19 15.09 25.95 0.29
CA SER A 19 14.82 24.82 1.18
C SER A 19 15.14 23.50 0.46
N PRO A 20 16.20 22.76 0.85
CA PRO A 20 16.71 21.66 0.03
C PRO A 20 15.84 20.38 0.06
N PHE A 21 14.63 20.41 0.61
CA PHE A 21 13.81 19.22 0.85
C PHE A 21 12.31 19.36 0.57
N GLU A 22 11.83 20.51 0.05
CA GLU A 22 10.42 20.61 -0.34
C GLU A 22 10.20 19.98 -1.71
N ILE A 23 9.46 18.86 -1.74
CA ILE A 23 8.94 18.32 -3.00
C ILE A 23 8.00 19.38 -3.62
N PRO A 24 8.24 19.83 -4.86
CA PRO A 24 7.37 20.76 -5.56
C PRO A 24 5.91 20.29 -5.57
N ASN A 25 4.96 21.18 -5.31
CA ASN A 25 3.53 20.83 -5.24
C ASN A 25 3.03 20.13 -6.52
N ASP A 26 3.47 20.55 -7.70
CA ASP A 26 3.09 19.88 -8.95
C ASP A 26 3.52 18.40 -9.02
N LEU A 27 4.70 18.06 -8.47
CA LEU A 27 5.17 16.68 -8.42
C LEU A 27 4.37 15.86 -7.40
N ARG A 28 3.98 16.48 -6.28
CA ARG A 28 3.08 15.89 -5.29
C ARG A 28 1.70 15.60 -5.90
N ASP A 29 1.09 16.59 -6.52
CA ASP A 29 -0.20 16.47 -7.21
C ASP A 29 -0.18 15.39 -8.29
N PHE A 30 0.88 15.35 -9.10
CA PHE A 30 1.06 14.31 -10.11
C PHE A 30 1.17 12.92 -9.49
N ALA A 31 1.96 12.77 -8.42
CA ALA A 31 2.12 11.50 -7.71
C ALA A 31 0.80 11.05 -7.06
N GLU A 32 0.06 11.96 -6.42
CA GLU A 32 -1.27 11.69 -5.85
C GLU A 32 -2.25 11.19 -6.91
N ARG A 33 -2.33 11.89 -8.05
CA ARG A 33 -3.16 11.47 -9.18
C ARG A 33 -2.74 10.10 -9.73
N SER A 34 -1.44 9.84 -9.82
CA SER A 34 -0.90 8.57 -10.33
C SER A 34 -1.25 7.39 -9.42
N VAL A 35 -1.12 7.57 -8.10
CA VAL A 35 -1.50 6.56 -7.10
C VAL A 35 -3.00 6.29 -7.17
N GLU A 36 -3.81 7.34 -7.24
CA GLU A 36 -5.27 7.23 -7.32
C GLU A 36 -5.75 6.54 -8.61
N GLN A 37 -5.15 6.89 -9.76
CA GLN A 37 -5.46 6.25 -11.03
C GLN A 37 -5.09 4.77 -11.04
N THR A 38 -3.92 4.43 -10.47
CA THR A 38 -3.47 3.05 -10.38
C THR A 38 -4.36 2.23 -9.43
N ARG A 39 -4.80 2.81 -8.30
CA ARG A 39 -5.77 2.18 -7.39
C ARG A 39 -7.06 1.85 -8.12
N LYS A 40 -7.66 2.80 -8.83
CA LYS A 40 -8.90 2.58 -9.59
C LYS A 40 -8.75 1.50 -10.65
N ALA A 41 -7.63 1.49 -11.38
CA ALA A 41 -7.37 0.45 -12.37
C ALA A 41 -7.26 -0.94 -11.73
N PHE A 42 -6.58 -1.02 -10.58
CA PHE A 42 -6.46 -2.26 -9.82
C PHE A 42 -7.82 -2.74 -9.29
N GLU A 43 -8.62 -1.86 -8.69
CA GLU A 43 -9.97 -2.18 -8.19
C GLU A 43 -10.87 -2.74 -9.31
N GLY A 44 -10.84 -2.12 -10.49
CA GLY A 44 -11.58 -2.60 -11.65
C GLY A 44 -11.12 -3.99 -12.10
N PHE A 45 -9.81 -4.20 -12.21
CA PHE A 45 -9.24 -5.50 -12.56
C PHE A 45 -9.57 -6.58 -11.52
N PHE A 46 -9.42 -6.26 -10.24
CA PHE A 46 -9.68 -7.18 -9.14
C PHE A 46 -11.17 -7.58 -9.08
N ALA A 47 -12.09 -6.65 -9.31
CA ALA A 47 -13.52 -6.94 -9.38
C ALA A 47 -13.88 -7.90 -10.53
N VAL A 48 -13.16 -7.83 -11.66
CA VAL A 48 -13.32 -8.79 -12.78
C VAL A 48 -12.74 -10.15 -12.41
N ALA A 49 -11.57 -10.17 -11.77
CA ALA A 49 -10.94 -11.40 -11.30
C ALA A 49 -11.79 -12.13 -10.25
N GLN A 50 -12.37 -11.40 -9.28
CA GLN A 50 -13.26 -11.97 -8.27
C GLN A 50 -14.52 -12.60 -8.89
N ARG A 51 -15.16 -11.93 -9.86
CA ARG A 51 -16.32 -12.51 -10.56
C ARG A 51 -15.96 -13.81 -11.29
N SER A 52 -14.80 -13.82 -11.97
CA SER A 52 -14.33 -14.98 -12.72
C SER A 52 -14.01 -16.16 -11.80
N ALA A 53 -13.33 -15.90 -10.69
CA ALA A 53 -13.04 -16.90 -9.66
C ALA A 53 -14.32 -17.41 -8.98
N GLY A 54 -15.30 -16.54 -8.74
CA GLY A 54 -16.62 -16.91 -8.24
C GLY A 54 -17.33 -17.90 -9.17
N ALA A 55 -17.41 -17.57 -10.47
CA ALA A 55 -18.03 -18.42 -11.48
C ALA A 55 -17.34 -19.80 -11.60
N MET A 56 -16.00 -19.85 -11.57
CA MET A 56 -15.26 -21.12 -11.54
C MET A 56 -15.50 -21.89 -10.23
N GLY A 57 -15.54 -21.20 -9.10
CA GLY A 57 -15.81 -21.79 -7.80
C GLY A 57 -17.23 -22.37 -7.67
N ASP A 58 -18.22 -21.72 -8.28
CA ASP A 58 -19.59 -22.22 -8.36
C ASP A 58 -19.68 -23.46 -9.26
N ALA A 59 -19.00 -23.46 -10.40
CA ALA A 59 -18.90 -24.64 -11.27
C ALA A 59 -18.20 -25.83 -10.59
N ALA A 60 -17.12 -25.59 -9.86
CA ALA A 60 -16.40 -26.61 -9.09
C ALA A 60 -17.20 -27.11 -7.87
N GLY A 61 -17.97 -26.22 -7.23
CA GLY A 61 -18.90 -26.56 -6.15
C GLY A 61 -20.02 -27.47 -6.61
N ALA A 62 -20.59 -27.22 -7.81
CA ALA A 62 -21.56 -28.10 -8.44
C ALA A 62 -20.98 -29.49 -8.77
N ALA A 63 -19.66 -29.59 -8.98
CA ALA A 63 -18.94 -30.84 -9.24
C ALA A 63 -18.44 -31.55 -7.95
N GLY A 64 -18.82 -31.08 -6.75
CA GLY A 64 -18.44 -31.69 -5.48
C GLY A 64 -17.05 -31.33 -4.95
N GLN A 65 -16.34 -30.36 -5.56
CA GLN A 65 -14.98 -29.97 -5.21
C GLN A 65 -14.92 -28.73 -4.29
N GLY A 66 -15.70 -28.75 -3.19
CA GLY A 66 -15.91 -27.60 -2.31
C GLY A 66 -14.64 -26.98 -1.68
N GLY A 67 -13.58 -27.77 -1.50
CA GLY A 67 -12.31 -27.29 -0.93
C GLY A 67 -11.52 -26.31 -1.82
N VAL A 68 -11.74 -26.32 -3.13
CA VAL A 68 -11.07 -25.41 -4.08
C VAL A 68 -11.65 -23.99 -3.99
N LYS A 69 -12.97 -23.88 -3.71
CA LYS A 69 -13.68 -22.60 -3.62
C LYS A 69 -13.22 -21.76 -2.42
N THR A 70 -13.00 -22.39 -1.27
CA THR A 70 -12.58 -21.71 -0.03
C THR A 70 -11.12 -21.23 -0.10
N PHE A 71 -10.22 -22.01 -0.71
CA PHE A 71 -8.82 -21.61 -0.87
C PHE A 71 -8.67 -20.41 -1.82
N ALA A 72 -9.34 -20.44 -2.98
CA ALA A 72 -9.29 -19.34 -3.94
C ALA A 72 -9.86 -18.03 -3.35
N ALA A 73 -10.96 -18.12 -2.58
CA ALA A 73 -11.53 -16.96 -1.89
C ALA A 73 -10.59 -16.35 -0.84
N HIS A 74 -9.87 -17.19 -0.08
CA HIS A 74 -8.88 -16.72 0.90
C HIS A 74 -7.71 -15.98 0.23
N VAL A 75 -7.14 -16.54 -0.84
CA VAL A 75 -6.03 -15.93 -1.57
C VAL A 75 -6.42 -14.58 -2.15
N LEU A 76 -7.62 -14.48 -2.73
CA LEU A 76 -8.15 -13.22 -3.24
C LEU A 76 -8.33 -12.19 -2.11
N SER A 77 -8.93 -12.58 -0.98
CA SER A 77 -9.12 -11.69 0.17
C SER A 77 -7.80 -11.15 0.73
N TYR A 78 -6.75 -11.98 0.83
CA TYR A 78 -5.44 -11.52 1.30
C TYR A 78 -4.74 -10.61 0.30
N THR A 79 -4.90 -10.87 -1.00
CA THR A 79 -4.37 -10.01 -2.05
C THR A 79 -5.02 -8.63 -1.99
N GLU A 80 -6.35 -8.58 -1.84
CA GLU A 80 -7.09 -7.32 -1.70
C GLU A 80 -6.62 -6.51 -0.49
N GLN A 81 -6.53 -7.14 0.69
CA GLN A 81 -6.08 -6.48 1.91
C GLN A 81 -4.65 -5.94 1.79
N ASN A 82 -3.72 -6.76 1.28
CA ASN A 82 -2.32 -6.35 1.13
C ASN A 82 -2.15 -5.22 0.11
N VAL A 83 -2.87 -5.28 -1.02
CA VAL A 83 -2.78 -4.24 -2.04
C VAL A 83 -3.42 -2.94 -1.56
N ASN A 84 -4.57 -3.01 -0.88
CA ASN A 84 -5.18 -1.82 -0.28
C ASN A 84 -4.26 -1.15 0.75
N ALA A 85 -3.63 -1.94 1.62
CA ALA A 85 -2.66 -1.43 2.59
C ALA A 85 -1.45 -0.77 1.90
N ALA A 86 -0.95 -1.35 0.81
CA ALA A 86 0.15 -0.77 0.03
C ALA A 86 -0.24 0.56 -0.64
N PHE A 87 -1.44 0.66 -1.20
CA PHE A 87 -1.94 1.92 -1.76
C PHE A 87 -2.15 3.00 -0.68
N ASP A 88 -2.60 2.61 0.51
CA ASP A 88 -2.77 3.53 1.63
C ASP A 88 -1.42 4.11 2.08
N LEU A 89 -0.40 3.26 2.23
CA LEU A 89 0.97 3.71 2.46
C LEU A 89 1.47 4.62 1.33
N ALA A 90 1.28 4.23 0.07
CA ALA A 90 1.69 5.06 -1.07
C ALA A 90 1.02 6.44 -1.04
N ASN A 91 -0.29 6.51 -0.73
CA ASN A 91 -1.02 7.78 -0.61
C ASN A 91 -0.48 8.65 0.53
N LYS A 92 -0.15 8.04 1.67
CA LYS A 92 0.45 8.75 2.81
C LYS A 92 1.87 9.22 2.49
N LEU A 93 2.68 8.41 1.81
CA LEU A 93 4.04 8.76 1.41
C LEU A 93 4.07 9.92 0.41
N VAL A 94 3.19 9.92 -0.60
CA VAL A 94 3.13 11.05 -1.54
C VAL A 94 2.69 12.34 -0.85
N LYS A 95 2.05 12.28 0.32
CA LYS A 95 1.64 13.43 1.15
C LYS A 95 2.63 13.82 2.25
N ALA A 96 3.66 12.99 2.47
CA ALA A 96 4.68 13.27 3.48
C ALA A 96 5.44 14.56 3.14
N LYS A 97 5.70 15.37 4.16
CA LYS A 97 6.36 16.67 4.03
C LYS A 97 7.87 16.55 4.13
N ASP A 98 8.35 15.53 4.83
CA ASP A 98 9.76 15.29 5.07
C ASP A 98 10.08 13.78 5.24
N PRO A 99 11.36 13.37 5.14
CA PRO A 99 11.75 11.98 5.28
C PRO A 99 11.44 11.37 6.65
N GLN A 100 11.36 12.17 7.71
CA GLN A 100 11.06 11.67 9.05
C GLN A 100 9.59 11.26 9.15
N GLU A 101 8.67 12.04 8.57
CA GLU A 101 7.26 11.66 8.39
C GLU A 101 7.14 10.39 7.53
N ALA A 102 7.88 10.28 6.43
CA ALA A 102 7.88 9.09 5.58
C ALA A 102 8.33 7.81 6.32
N LEU A 103 9.38 7.90 7.14
CA LEU A 103 9.86 6.79 7.97
C LEU A 103 8.85 6.39 9.06
N ALA A 104 8.16 7.36 9.66
CA ALA A 104 7.10 7.08 10.61
C ALA A 104 5.93 6.33 9.95
N LEU A 105 5.53 6.75 8.75
CA LEU A 105 4.50 6.09 7.94
C LEU A 105 4.87 4.65 7.57
N GLN A 106 6.12 4.42 7.16
CA GLN A 106 6.59 3.07 6.82
C GLN A 106 6.66 2.15 8.05
N SER A 107 7.02 2.71 9.22
CA SER A 107 7.00 1.99 10.49
C SER A 107 5.59 1.60 10.93
N ASP A 108 4.63 2.51 10.75
CA ASP A 108 3.21 2.26 11.06
C ASP A 108 2.60 1.19 10.15
N TYR A 109 2.90 1.25 8.85
CA TYR A 109 2.51 0.22 7.88
C TYR A 109 3.05 -1.15 8.28
N LEU A 110 4.33 -1.25 8.66
CA LEU A 110 4.92 -2.54 9.04
C LEU A 110 4.26 -3.13 10.29
N LYS A 111 3.98 -2.30 11.31
CA LYS A 111 3.26 -2.74 12.52
C LYS A 111 1.87 -3.28 12.16
N THR A 112 1.14 -2.54 11.33
CA THR A 112 -0.20 -2.93 10.88
C THR A 112 -0.17 -4.22 10.07
N GLN A 113 0.77 -4.37 9.13
CA GLN A 113 0.93 -5.59 8.34
C GLN A 113 1.33 -6.80 9.20
N ILE A 114 2.19 -6.63 10.21
CA ILE A 114 2.53 -7.73 11.12
C ILE A 114 1.30 -8.18 11.91
N ALA A 115 0.49 -7.23 12.41
CA ALA A 115 -0.75 -7.56 13.11
C ALA A 115 -1.78 -8.26 12.19
N ALA A 116 -1.89 -7.81 10.93
CA ALA A 116 -2.73 -8.45 9.92
C ALA A 116 -2.24 -9.89 9.64
N LEU A 117 -0.94 -10.09 9.40
CA LEU A 117 -0.34 -11.41 9.16
C LEU A 117 -0.55 -12.38 10.33
N GLN A 118 -0.41 -11.90 11.57
CA GLN A 118 -0.69 -12.72 12.75
C GLN A 118 -2.16 -13.18 12.80
N THR A 119 -3.08 -12.31 12.38
CA THR A 119 -4.51 -12.63 12.32
C THR A 119 -4.79 -13.63 11.20
N GLN A 120 -4.26 -13.38 9.99
CA GLN A 120 -4.39 -14.28 8.85
C GLN A 120 -3.81 -15.67 9.15
N ALA A 121 -2.66 -15.76 9.81
CA ALA A 121 -2.05 -17.03 10.21
C ALA A 121 -2.95 -17.84 11.17
N LYS A 122 -3.64 -17.16 12.09
CA LYS A 122 -4.63 -17.81 12.98
C LYS A 122 -5.83 -18.33 12.18
N GLU A 123 -6.34 -17.55 11.23
CA GLU A 123 -7.47 -17.98 10.38
C GLU A 123 -7.11 -19.17 9.49
N ILE A 124 -5.93 -19.16 8.87
CA ILE A 124 -5.43 -20.30 8.09
C ILE A 124 -5.32 -21.54 8.98
N THR A 125 -4.75 -21.39 10.18
CA THR A 125 -4.61 -22.51 11.14
C THR A 125 -5.99 -23.05 11.55
N ALA A 126 -6.95 -22.18 11.82
CA ALA A 126 -8.32 -22.56 12.17
C ALA A 126 -9.05 -23.25 10.99
N ALA A 127 -8.89 -22.72 9.78
CA ALA A 127 -9.43 -23.33 8.56
C ALA A 127 -8.84 -24.72 8.31
N LEU A 128 -7.52 -24.87 8.51
CA LEU A 128 -6.82 -26.14 8.38
C LEU A 128 -7.30 -27.15 9.42
N GLN A 129 -7.41 -26.76 10.70
CA GLN A 129 -7.96 -27.62 11.77
C GLN A 129 -9.39 -28.07 11.47
N LYS A 130 -10.23 -27.18 10.94
CA LYS A 130 -11.62 -27.49 10.55
C LYS A 130 -11.70 -28.46 9.38
N SER A 131 -10.70 -28.45 8.48
CA SER A 131 -10.59 -29.42 7.38
C SER A 131 -9.98 -30.76 7.78
N ILE A 132 -9.18 -30.80 8.86
CA ILE A 132 -8.53 -32.02 9.37
C ILE A 132 -9.38 -32.75 10.42
N THR A 133 -10.40 -32.10 10.99
CA THR A 133 -11.34 -32.80 11.89
C THR A 133 -12.22 -33.74 11.06
N PRO A 134 -12.04 -35.07 11.15
CA PRO A 134 -12.94 -35.99 10.46
C PRO A 134 -14.35 -35.76 11.00
N SER A 135 -15.34 -35.74 10.12
CA SER A 135 -16.74 -35.82 10.53
C SER A 135 -16.89 -37.07 11.40
N ALA A 136 -17.05 -36.87 12.70
CA ALA A 136 -17.37 -37.94 13.62
C ALA A 136 -18.77 -38.45 13.24
N HIS A 137 -18.79 -39.61 12.60
CA HIS A 137 -19.97 -40.46 12.46
C HIS A 137 -20.26 -41.17 13.77
#